data_AF-A0A354FBR6-F1
#
_entry.id   AF-A0A354FBR6-F1
#
_cell.length_a   1.000
_cell.length_b   1.000
_cell.length_c   1.000
_cell.angle_alpha   90.00
_cell.angle_beta   90.00
_cell.angle_gamma   90.00
#
_symmetry.space_group_name_H-M   'P 1'
#
loop_
_entity.id
_entity.type
_entity.pdbx_description
1 polymer ?
#
loop_
_entity_poly.entity_id
_entity_poly.type
_entity_poly.pdbx_seq_one_letter_code
_entity_poly.pdbx_strand_id
1 'polypeptide(L)'
;YLAKPGEQTRIIPVKDVIEPRVKVSGDGGVFPGFISKVDMVGEGQTHVLKGAAVVTTGKIVGFQEGVIDMSGLGAEYTPFSKTMNVVVKVEPIEGLHQHEHESVVRLAGFRAAEYLGKAGQNIEPDSVDVFETKPLLEQVKEYPDLPKIAYVYMLQTQGLLHNTYVYGVDAKEIIPTLIYPTEVMDGAVVSGNCVSACDKNPTYVHQNNPIIHDLYERHGKNFNFIGCVITNENVTLSDKERSSDMTAKLVEFLGADGVIISEEGFGNPDADLVMNCSKIEKRGIKTVLITDEYAGRDGASQSLADSTEHGDAVISAGNANEIIKLPPMKTVIGYPEVAGTIAGGFAGSLGDDGSIIAEIQVITGAT
;
A
#
# COMPACT_ATOMS: atom_id res chain seq x y z
N TYR A 1 -11.65 -19.96 -0.09
CA TYR A 1 -13.05 -19.56 -0.36
C TYR A 1 -13.08 -18.67 -1.59
N LEU A 2 -14.25 -18.42 -2.17
CA LEU A 2 -14.43 -17.43 -3.24
C LEU A 2 -15.51 -16.45 -2.80
N ALA A 3 -15.19 -15.15 -2.82
CA ALA A 3 -16.14 -14.09 -2.53
C ALA A 3 -16.24 -13.18 -3.77
N LYS A 4 -17.44 -13.02 -4.32
CA LYS A 4 -17.64 -12.34 -5.59
C LYS A 4 -18.29 -10.96 -5.41
N PRO A 5 -18.07 -10.02 -6.33
CA PRO A 5 -18.73 -8.72 -6.29
C PRO A 5 -20.25 -8.86 -6.18
N GLY A 6 -20.85 -8.11 -5.25
CA GLY A 6 -22.28 -8.10 -5.00
C GLY A 6 -22.82 -9.23 -4.11
N GLU A 7 -22.01 -10.23 -3.73
CA GLU A 7 -22.44 -11.26 -2.79
C GLU A 7 -22.57 -10.70 -1.36
N GLN A 8 -23.50 -11.25 -0.57
CA GLN A 8 -23.64 -10.92 0.86
C GLN A 8 -22.56 -11.64 1.69
N THR A 9 -21.30 -11.31 1.41
CA THR A 9 -20.11 -11.92 2.01
C THR A 9 -19.23 -10.85 2.65
N ARG A 10 -18.79 -11.09 3.89
CA ARG A 10 -17.75 -10.33 4.60
C ARG A 10 -16.49 -11.17 4.75
N ILE A 11 -15.32 -10.56 4.55
CA ILE A 11 -14.01 -11.14 4.90
C ILE A 11 -13.46 -10.32 6.08
N ILE A 12 -13.10 -10.97 7.18
CA ILE A 12 -12.59 -10.31 8.40
C ILE A 12 -11.82 -11.30 9.29
N PRO A 13 -10.63 -10.97 9.82
CA PRO A 13 -9.79 -9.83 9.45
C PRO A 13 -9.12 -10.06 8.09
N VAL A 14 -8.85 -8.98 7.36
CA VAL A 14 -8.11 -8.99 6.09
C VAL A 14 -6.66 -8.63 6.36
N LYS A 15 -5.74 -9.58 6.14
CA LYS A 15 -4.30 -9.39 6.37
C LYS A 15 -3.59 -8.79 5.17
N ASP A 16 -3.89 -9.21 3.96
CA ASP A 16 -3.33 -8.63 2.76
C ASP A 16 -4.27 -8.90 1.58
N VAL A 17 -4.15 -8.06 0.56
CA VAL A 17 -4.80 -8.24 -0.73
C VAL A 17 -3.70 -8.20 -1.78
N ILE A 18 -3.66 -9.17 -2.68
CA ILE A 18 -2.56 -9.35 -3.63
C ILE A 18 -3.15 -9.59 -5.03
N GLU A 19 -2.67 -8.87 -6.05
CA GLU A 19 -3.08 -9.12 -7.43
C GLU A 19 -2.28 -10.32 -7.99
N PRO A 20 -2.96 -11.36 -8.51
CA PRO A 20 -2.26 -12.48 -9.14
C PRO A 20 -1.55 -12.03 -10.42
N ARG A 21 -0.24 -12.25 -10.48
CA ARG A 21 0.62 -11.89 -11.62
C ARG A 21 1.58 -13.03 -11.97
N VAL A 22 2.05 -13.05 -13.21
CA VAL A 22 3.09 -13.99 -13.67
C VAL A 22 4.04 -13.30 -14.65
N LYS A 23 5.34 -13.43 -14.43
CA LYS A 23 6.37 -12.97 -15.37
C LYS A 23 6.42 -13.92 -16.56
N VAL A 24 6.25 -13.41 -17.78
CA VAL A 24 6.24 -14.22 -19.01
C VAL A 24 7.51 -14.02 -19.86
N SER A 25 8.16 -12.86 -19.74
CA SER A 25 9.46 -12.59 -20.35
C SER A 25 10.24 -11.52 -19.58
N GLY A 26 11.55 -11.47 -19.78
CA GLY A 26 12.47 -10.65 -18.99
C GLY A 26 13.06 -11.44 -17.83
N ASP A 27 14.00 -10.84 -17.14
CA ASP A 27 14.68 -11.46 -16.00
C ASP A 27 13.79 -11.43 -14.73
N GLY A 28 14.09 -12.33 -13.80
CA GLY A 28 13.42 -12.41 -12.50
C GLY A 28 12.02 -13.06 -12.52
N GLY A 29 11.23 -12.72 -11.49
CA GLY A 29 9.88 -13.22 -11.27
C GLY A 29 9.09 -12.29 -10.35
N VAL A 30 7.87 -12.68 -9.97
CA VAL A 30 7.06 -11.87 -9.06
C VAL A 30 7.49 -12.08 -7.60
N PHE A 31 7.40 -11.01 -6.80
CA PHE A 31 7.77 -11.00 -5.37
C PHE A 31 9.24 -11.43 -5.13
N PRO A 32 10.23 -10.73 -5.72
CA PRO A 32 11.64 -11.08 -5.57
C PRO A 32 12.09 -11.04 -4.11
N GLY A 33 12.83 -12.08 -3.72
CA GLY A 33 13.27 -12.29 -2.33
C GLY A 33 12.27 -13.03 -1.44
N PHE A 34 11.02 -13.20 -1.87
CA PHE A 34 10.04 -14.04 -1.19
C PHE A 34 9.69 -15.31 -1.97
N ILE A 35 9.32 -15.15 -3.25
CA ILE A 35 8.86 -16.25 -4.11
C ILE A 35 9.91 -16.54 -5.18
N SER A 36 10.23 -15.55 -6.00
CA SER A 36 11.35 -15.66 -6.93
C SER A 36 12.67 -15.39 -6.22
N LYS A 37 13.78 -15.68 -6.92
CA LYS A 37 15.11 -15.29 -6.47
C LYS A 37 15.21 -13.77 -6.35
N VAL A 38 16.26 -13.31 -5.66
CA VAL A 38 16.61 -11.89 -5.51
C VAL A 38 17.28 -11.39 -6.79
N ASP A 39 16.52 -11.41 -7.89
CA ASP A 39 16.89 -10.80 -9.16
C ASP A 39 16.27 -9.40 -9.23
N MET A 40 16.90 -8.47 -9.93
CA MET A 40 16.28 -7.17 -10.23
C MET A 40 15.09 -7.38 -11.18
N VAL A 41 13.99 -6.68 -10.94
CA VAL A 41 12.75 -6.79 -11.72
C VAL A 41 12.40 -5.45 -12.37
N GLY A 42 11.21 -5.30 -12.97
CA GLY A 42 10.77 -4.05 -13.60
C GLY A 42 11.06 -3.95 -15.10
N GLU A 43 11.60 -5.00 -15.71
CA GLU A 43 11.84 -5.08 -17.16
C GLU A 43 11.17 -6.31 -17.78
N GLY A 44 10.76 -6.24 -19.06
CA GLY A 44 10.12 -7.36 -19.76
C GLY A 44 8.59 -7.31 -19.68
N GLN A 45 7.94 -8.47 -19.58
CA GLN A 45 6.49 -8.59 -19.66
C GLN A 45 5.94 -9.43 -18.50
N THR A 46 4.93 -8.88 -17.84
CA THR A 46 4.22 -9.51 -16.72
C THR A 46 2.74 -9.55 -17.05
N HIS A 47 2.15 -10.75 -17.07
CA HIS A 47 0.71 -10.91 -17.22
C HIS A 47 0.04 -10.71 -15.87
N VAL A 48 -1.11 -10.04 -15.89
CA VAL A 48 -1.90 -9.69 -14.70
C VAL A 48 -3.29 -10.29 -14.86
N LEU A 49 -3.79 -10.99 -13.83
CA LEU A 49 -5.18 -11.44 -13.80
C LEU A 49 -6.07 -10.31 -13.29
N LYS A 50 -6.33 -9.33 -14.17
CA LYS A 50 -7.06 -8.11 -13.79
C LYS A 50 -8.47 -8.45 -13.30
N GLY A 51 -8.87 -7.83 -12.20
CA GLY A 51 -10.17 -8.07 -11.56
C GLY A 51 -10.19 -9.28 -10.62
N ALA A 52 -9.07 -9.97 -10.41
CA ALA A 52 -8.92 -10.99 -9.37
C ALA A 52 -8.03 -10.48 -8.24
N ALA A 53 -8.28 -10.95 -7.02
CA ALA A 53 -7.39 -10.70 -5.90
C ALA A 53 -7.30 -11.94 -4.99
N VAL A 54 -6.11 -12.18 -4.44
CA VAL A 54 -5.90 -13.11 -3.34
C VAL A 54 -6.01 -12.34 -2.04
N VAL A 55 -6.90 -12.78 -1.16
CA VAL A 55 -7.11 -12.15 0.15
C VAL A 55 -6.64 -13.13 1.23
N THR A 56 -5.66 -12.75 2.04
CA THR A 56 -5.25 -13.54 3.19
C THR A 56 -6.08 -13.16 4.41
N THR A 57 -6.56 -14.17 5.14
CA THR A 57 -7.36 -14.02 6.36
C THR A 57 -7.07 -15.19 7.30
N GLY A 58 -7.64 -15.18 8.50
CA GLY A 58 -7.44 -16.22 9.50
C GLY A 58 -7.31 -15.63 10.90
N LYS A 59 -6.70 -16.40 11.80
CA LYS A 59 -6.21 -15.80 13.06
C LYS A 59 -4.97 -14.99 12.71
N ILE A 60 -4.95 -13.71 13.06
CA ILE A 60 -3.84 -12.80 12.77
C ILE A 60 -3.24 -12.32 14.09
N VAL A 61 -1.93 -12.08 14.14
CA VAL A 61 -1.27 -11.64 15.37
C VAL A 61 -1.65 -10.19 15.72
N GLY A 62 -1.71 -9.32 14.71
CA GLY A 62 -2.05 -7.91 14.86
C GLY A 62 -3.54 -7.65 15.02
N PHE A 63 -3.88 -6.67 15.86
CA PHE A 63 -5.23 -6.16 16.09
C PHE A 63 -5.57 -4.95 15.23
N GLN A 64 -4.79 -4.63 14.19
CA GLN A 64 -5.11 -3.53 13.28
C GLN A 64 -5.21 -4.12 11.88
N GLU A 65 -6.32 -4.79 11.61
CA GLU A 65 -6.62 -5.40 10.32
C GLU A 65 -8.05 -5.09 9.93
N GLY A 66 -8.37 -5.24 8.65
CA GLY A 66 -9.59 -4.69 8.09
C GLY A 66 -10.70 -5.67 7.78
N VAL A 67 -11.74 -5.11 7.17
CA VAL A 67 -12.88 -5.82 6.59
C VAL A 67 -12.97 -5.53 5.10
N ILE A 68 -13.41 -6.54 4.34
CA ILE A 68 -13.92 -6.37 2.99
C ILE A 68 -15.36 -6.87 2.99
N ASP A 69 -16.30 -5.97 2.73
CA ASP A 69 -17.69 -6.32 2.41
C ASP A 69 -17.85 -6.36 0.89
N MET A 70 -18.43 -7.43 0.38
CA MET A 70 -18.66 -7.60 -1.06
C MET A 70 -19.96 -6.95 -1.55
N SER A 71 -20.82 -6.49 -0.64
CA SER A 71 -22.07 -5.76 -0.93
C SER A 71 -22.42 -4.76 0.18
N GLY A 72 -23.43 -3.93 -0.05
CA GLY A 72 -23.85 -2.90 0.92
C GLY A 72 -22.85 -1.76 1.05
N LEU A 73 -23.00 -0.95 2.11
CA LEU A 73 -22.22 0.28 2.30
C LEU A 73 -20.70 0.03 2.33
N GLY A 74 -20.26 -1.04 3.00
CA GLY A 74 -18.83 -1.35 3.06
C GLY A 74 -18.20 -1.63 1.69
N ALA A 75 -18.98 -2.14 0.73
CA ALA A 75 -18.52 -2.38 -0.63
C ALA A 75 -18.35 -1.10 -1.47
N GLU A 76 -18.95 0.01 -1.05
CA GLU A 76 -18.78 1.30 -1.73
C GLU A 76 -17.42 1.93 -1.41
N TYR A 77 -16.87 1.61 -0.23
CA TYR A 77 -15.62 2.18 0.29
C TYR A 77 -14.39 1.31 0.11
N THR A 78 -14.49 0.10 -0.47
CA THR A 78 -13.30 -0.72 -0.74
C THR A 78 -13.22 -1.08 -2.22
N PRO A 79 -12.07 -0.86 -2.88
CA PRO A 79 -11.88 -1.27 -4.27
C PRO A 79 -11.96 -2.80 -4.42
N PHE A 80 -11.66 -3.53 -3.34
CA PHE A 80 -11.64 -4.99 -3.32
C PHE A 80 -13.03 -5.63 -3.30
N SER A 81 -14.10 -4.84 -3.17
CA SER A 81 -15.46 -5.36 -3.39
C SER A 81 -15.75 -5.62 -4.88
N LYS A 82 -14.95 -5.03 -5.77
CA LYS A 82 -15.10 -5.15 -7.23
C LYS A 82 -14.25 -6.29 -7.82
N THR A 83 -13.39 -6.92 -7.01
CA THR A 83 -12.54 -8.03 -7.42
C THR A 83 -13.19 -9.39 -7.12
N MET A 84 -12.82 -10.38 -7.92
CA MET A 84 -13.06 -11.79 -7.62
C MET A 84 -12.05 -12.24 -6.56
N ASN A 85 -12.48 -12.32 -5.31
CA ASN A 85 -11.60 -12.57 -4.18
C ASN A 85 -11.44 -14.08 -3.91
N VAL A 86 -10.25 -14.60 -4.20
CA VAL A 86 -9.82 -15.93 -3.75
C VAL A 86 -9.26 -15.79 -2.34
N VAL A 87 -10.05 -16.21 -1.36
CA VAL A 87 -9.73 -16.00 0.06
C VAL A 87 -8.98 -17.20 0.62
N VAL A 88 -7.75 -16.97 1.08
CA VAL A 88 -6.85 -17.94 1.72
C VAL A 88 -6.96 -17.76 3.23
N LYS A 89 -7.73 -18.63 3.87
CA LYS A 89 -7.87 -18.67 5.33
C LYS A 89 -6.75 -19.53 5.92
N VAL A 90 -5.87 -18.91 6.70
CA VAL A 90 -4.70 -19.55 7.32
C VAL A 90 -4.96 -19.74 8.82
N GLU A 91 -4.76 -20.96 9.31
CA GLU A 91 -4.89 -21.28 10.73
C GLU A 91 -3.52 -21.70 11.29
N PRO A 92 -2.98 -21.01 12.31
CA PRO A 92 -1.73 -21.42 12.94
C PRO A 92 -1.94 -22.73 13.69
N ILE A 93 -0.92 -23.60 13.63
CA ILE A 93 -0.82 -24.74 14.54
C ILE A 93 -0.55 -24.24 15.97
N GLU A 94 -0.89 -25.06 16.95
CA GLU A 94 -0.62 -24.75 18.36
C GLU A 94 0.89 -24.55 18.61
N GLY A 95 1.23 -23.51 19.37
CA GLY A 95 2.62 -23.20 19.74
C GLY A 95 3.47 -22.50 18.67
N LEU A 96 2.91 -22.16 17.49
CA LEU A 96 3.64 -21.40 16.48
C LEU A 96 3.99 -20.01 17.00
N HIS A 97 5.26 -19.61 16.87
CA HIS A 97 5.70 -18.29 17.33
C HIS A 97 5.08 -17.18 16.48
N GLN A 98 4.73 -16.05 17.09
CA GLN A 98 4.05 -14.93 16.42
C GLN A 98 4.79 -14.44 15.15
N HIS A 99 6.11 -14.23 15.23
CA HIS A 99 6.92 -13.84 14.06
C HIS A 99 6.88 -14.87 12.92
N GLU A 100 6.90 -16.17 13.24
CA GLU A 100 6.82 -17.23 12.24
C GLU A 100 5.43 -17.28 11.61
N HIS A 101 4.39 -17.10 12.43
CA HIS A 101 3.00 -17.04 11.98
C HIS A 101 2.78 -15.95 10.93
N GLU A 102 3.23 -14.72 11.19
CA GLU A 102 3.12 -13.62 10.23
C GLU A 102 3.83 -13.92 8.91
N SER A 103 5.04 -14.49 9.01
CA SER A 103 5.82 -14.89 7.83
C SER A 103 5.09 -15.96 7.01
N VAL A 104 4.46 -16.94 7.68
CA VAL A 104 3.70 -18.01 7.03
C VAL A 104 2.45 -17.47 6.34
N VAL A 105 1.68 -16.60 6.99
CA VAL A 105 0.47 -16.01 6.40
C VAL A 105 0.81 -15.21 5.14
N ARG A 106 1.88 -14.40 5.19
CA ARG A 106 2.38 -13.64 4.05
C ARG A 106 2.79 -14.54 2.89
N LEU A 107 3.64 -15.52 3.16
CA LEU A 107 4.12 -16.46 2.13
C LEU A 107 2.98 -17.31 1.55
N ALA A 108 1.95 -17.65 2.34
CA ALA A 108 0.77 -18.34 1.83
C ALA A 108 0.01 -17.48 0.81
N GLY A 109 -0.15 -16.18 1.09
CA GLY A 109 -0.73 -15.22 0.15
C GLY A 109 0.06 -15.11 -1.15
N PHE A 110 1.37 -14.85 -1.05
CA PHE A 110 2.23 -14.68 -2.23
C PHE A 110 2.29 -15.95 -3.09
N ARG A 111 2.40 -17.14 -2.47
CA ARG A 111 2.36 -18.41 -3.20
C ARG A 111 1.02 -18.65 -3.89
N ALA A 112 -0.10 -18.32 -3.25
CA ALA A 112 -1.41 -18.43 -3.86
C ALA A 112 -1.57 -17.45 -5.04
N ALA A 113 -1.08 -16.22 -4.90
CA ALA A 113 -1.12 -15.22 -5.97
C ALA A 113 -0.25 -15.62 -7.18
N GLU A 114 0.97 -16.11 -6.94
CA GLU A 114 1.85 -16.61 -8.00
C GLU A 114 1.26 -17.85 -8.69
N TYR A 115 0.70 -18.78 -7.91
CA TYR A 115 0.03 -19.97 -8.44
C TYR A 115 -1.16 -19.62 -9.33
N LEU A 116 -2.02 -18.70 -8.89
CA LEU A 116 -3.15 -18.24 -9.71
C LEU A 116 -2.67 -17.47 -10.94
N GLY A 117 -1.68 -16.59 -10.79
CA GLY A 117 -1.11 -15.83 -11.90
C GLY A 117 -0.65 -16.72 -13.06
N LYS A 118 -0.07 -17.89 -12.77
CA LYS A 118 0.34 -18.88 -13.78
C LYS A 118 -0.79 -19.35 -14.69
N ALA A 119 -2.05 -19.23 -14.29
CA ALA A 119 -3.19 -19.52 -15.17
C ALA A 119 -3.24 -18.59 -16.40
N GLY A 120 -2.70 -17.37 -16.29
CA GLY A 120 -2.61 -16.40 -17.39
C GLY A 120 -1.34 -16.50 -18.25
N GLN A 121 -0.40 -17.40 -17.91
CA GLN A 121 0.94 -17.40 -18.52
C GLN A 121 0.93 -17.60 -20.04
N ASN A 122 0.05 -18.46 -20.55
CA ASN A 122 -0.05 -18.80 -21.97
C ASN A 122 -1.32 -18.22 -22.63
N ILE A 123 -1.93 -17.22 -22.00
CA ILE A 123 -3.14 -16.56 -22.48
C ILE A 123 -2.75 -15.24 -23.14
N GLU A 124 -3.37 -14.93 -24.29
CA GLU A 124 -3.22 -13.63 -24.94
C GLU A 124 -3.87 -12.54 -24.07
N PRO A 125 -3.14 -11.48 -23.67
CA PRO A 125 -3.71 -10.41 -22.84
C PRO A 125 -4.85 -9.65 -23.56
N ASP A 126 -5.93 -9.35 -22.84
CA ASP A 126 -7.03 -8.51 -23.34
C ASP A 126 -6.58 -7.06 -23.63
N SER A 127 -5.54 -6.60 -22.94
CA SER A 127 -4.91 -5.29 -23.09
C SER A 127 -3.44 -5.35 -22.71
N VAL A 128 -2.65 -4.42 -23.24
CA VAL A 128 -1.21 -4.30 -22.96
C VAL A 128 -0.89 -2.84 -22.69
N ASP A 129 -0.40 -2.56 -21.48
CA ASP A 129 0.15 -1.26 -21.09
C ASP A 129 1.69 -1.34 -21.09
N VAL A 130 2.35 -0.28 -21.53
CA VAL A 130 3.81 -0.19 -21.60
C VAL A 130 4.29 0.96 -20.72
N PHE A 131 5.23 0.66 -19.83
CA PHE A 131 5.84 1.62 -18.92
C PHE A 131 7.35 1.61 -19.14
N GLU A 132 7.96 2.79 -19.22
CA GLU A 132 9.39 2.94 -19.42
C GLU A 132 9.93 4.08 -18.56
N THR A 133 11.00 3.81 -17.81
CA THR A 133 11.85 4.84 -17.20
C THR A 133 13.27 4.58 -17.66
N LYS A 134 13.89 5.56 -18.33
CA LYS A 134 15.26 5.46 -18.84
C LYS A 134 16.28 5.74 -17.74
N PRO A 135 17.57 5.41 -17.97
CA PRO A 135 18.63 5.89 -17.10
C PRO A 135 18.56 7.41 -16.90
N LEU A 136 18.77 7.88 -15.68
CA LEU A 136 18.50 9.26 -15.26
C LEU A 136 18.99 10.35 -16.23
N LEU A 137 20.24 10.24 -16.71
CA LEU A 137 20.83 11.24 -17.60
C LEU A 137 20.16 11.31 -18.99
N GLU A 138 19.54 10.21 -19.41
CA GLU A 138 18.74 10.13 -20.63
C GLU A 138 17.31 10.61 -20.34
N GLN A 139 16.71 10.13 -19.24
CA GLN A 139 15.37 10.50 -18.78
C GLN A 139 15.22 12.03 -18.66
N VAL A 140 16.17 12.69 -18.00
CA VAL A 140 16.17 14.15 -17.81
C VAL A 140 16.20 14.92 -19.13
N LYS A 141 16.80 14.35 -20.19
CA LYS A 141 16.94 15.01 -21.51
C LYS A 141 15.77 14.76 -22.44
N GLU A 142 14.89 13.81 -22.11
CA GLU A 142 13.82 13.40 -23.02
C GLU A 142 12.79 14.51 -23.24
N TYR A 143 12.44 15.23 -22.17
CA TYR A 143 11.50 16.36 -22.20
C TYR A 143 12.12 17.57 -21.50
N PRO A 144 13.08 18.27 -22.15
CA PRO A 144 13.89 19.31 -21.50
C PRO A 144 13.10 20.56 -21.11
N ASP A 145 11.97 20.80 -21.78
CA ASP A 145 11.11 21.98 -21.55
C ASP A 145 10.01 21.73 -20.49
N LEU A 146 9.89 20.50 -19.99
CA LEU A 146 8.91 20.13 -18.96
C LEU A 146 9.54 20.11 -17.57
N PRO A 147 8.79 20.47 -16.51
CA PRO A 147 9.28 20.36 -15.14
C PRO A 147 9.57 18.89 -14.82
N LYS A 148 10.68 18.65 -14.14
CA LYS A 148 11.14 17.34 -13.71
C LYS A 148 10.50 16.99 -12.39
N ILE A 149 9.69 15.94 -12.38
CA ILE A 149 8.92 15.51 -11.21
C ILE A 149 9.44 14.16 -10.74
N ALA A 150 9.69 14.05 -9.44
CA ALA A 150 10.00 12.80 -8.75
C ALA A 150 8.84 12.38 -7.85
N TYR A 151 8.90 11.14 -7.35
CA TYR A 151 7.98 10.64 -6.33
C TYR A 151 8.78 10.21 -5.10
N VAL A 152 8.41 10.71 -3.92
CA VAL A 152 8.89 10.20 -2.63
C VAL A 152 7.82 9.27 -2.11
N TYR A 153 8.15 7.98 -2.15
CA TYR A 153 7.28 6.90 -1.75
C TYR A 153 7.63 6.47 -0.32
N MET A 154 6.85 6.93 0.66
CA MET A 154 7.02 6.54 2.05
C MET A 154 6.51 5.11 2.25
N LEU A 155 7.28 4.32 2.99
CA LEU A 155 7.01 2.92 3.29
C LEU A 155 6.95 2.74 4.80
N GLN A 156 5.91 2.06 5.27
CA GLN A 156 5.70 1.79 6.69
C GLN A 156 6.84 0.96 7.30
N THR A 157 7.45 1.45 8.39
CA THR A 157 8.62 0.81 9.04
C THR A 157 8.64 0.93 10.57
N GLN A 158 7.48 0.77 11.21
CA GLN A 158 7.32 1.01 12.66
C GLN A 158 7.61 -0.20 13.55
N GLY A 159 7.96 -1.35 12.99
CA GLY A 159 8.42 -2.54 13.72
C GLY A 159 7.31 -3.53 14.09
N LEU A 160 7.75 -4.67 14.64
CA LEU A 160 7.11 -5.98 14.96
C LEU A 160 5.98 -6.52 14.07
N LEU A 161 5.13 -5.69 13.47
CA LEU A 161 4.01 -6.03 12.60
C LEU A 161 3.70 -4.92 11.56
N HIS A 162 4.41 -3.79 11.58
CA HIS A 162 4.14 -2.59 10.76
C HIS A 162 5.29 -2.33 9.78
N ASN A 163 5.64 -3.34 8.98
CA ASN A 163 6.76 -3.23 8.04
C ASN A 163 6.35 -3.57 6.61
N THR A 164 6.68 -2.68 5.69
CA THR A 164 6.71 -2.91 4.25
C THR A 164 8.07 -3.51 3.87
N TYR A 165 8.07 -4.40 2.88
CA TYR A 165 9.28 -5.11 2.45
C TYR A 165 9.69 -4.70 1.04
N VAL A 166 11.00 -4.58 0.82
CA VAL A 166 11.61 -4.24 -0.46
C VAL A 166 12.60 -5.35 -0.83
N TYR A 167 12.38 -6.05 -1.95
CA TYR A 167 13.19 -7.19 -2.38
C TYR A 167 13.38 -8.28 -1.30
N GLY A 168 12.34 -8.52 -0.51
CA GLY A 168 12.37 -9.51 0.60
C GLY A 168 13.01 -9.02 1.89
N VAL A 169 13.58 -7.81 1.90
CA VAL A 169 14.19 -7.18 3.09
C VAL A 169 13.19 -6.23 3.71
N ASP A 170 13.12 -6.21 5.04
CA ASP A 170 12.34 -5.23 5.77
C ASP A 170 12.84 -3.82 5.45
N ALA A 171 11.96 -2.92 4.99
CA ALA A 171 12.36 -1.58 4.58
C ALA A 171 13.07 -0.83 5.72
N LYS A 172 12.77 -1.14 6.98
CA LYS A 172 13.43 -0.55 8.15
C LYS A 172 14.95 -0.74 8.17
N GLU A 173 15.44 -1.81 7.55
CA GLU A 173 16.86 -2.16 7.52
C GLU A 173 17.64 -1.46 6.40
N ILE A 174 16.95 -0.73 5.51
CA ILE A 174 17.56 0.05 4.44
C ILE A 174 17.39 1.55 4.67
N ILE A 175 18.39 2.32 4.23
CA ILE A 175 18.27 3.77 4.13
C ILE A 175 17.48 4.14 2.86
N PRO A 176 16.90 5.35 2.77
CA PRO A 176 16.22 5.79 1.56
C PRO A 176 17.09 5.63 0.32
N THR A 177 16.49 5.15 -0.76
CA THR A 177 17.19 4.80 -2.01
C THR A 177 16.30 5.05 -3.21
N LEU A 178 16.92 5.03 -4.40
CA LEU A 178 16.22 5.08 -5.67
C LEU A 178 15.68 3.71 -6.05
N ILE A 179 14.52 3.70 -6.69
CA ILE A 179 13.94 2.53 -7.34
C ILE A 179 13.32 2.96 -8.67
N TYR A 180 13.37 2.10 -9.69
CA TYR A 180 12.55 2.31 -10.88
C TYR A 180 11.08 2.06 -10.53
N PRO A 181 10.15 2.90 -11.00
CA PRO A 181 8.74 2.72 -10.68
C PRO A 181 8.16 1.40 -11.20
N THR A 182 8.73 0.83 -12.28
CA THR A 182 8.32 -0.48 -12.82
C THR A 182 8.69 -1.66 -11.91
N GLU A 183 9.72 -1.55 -11.06
CA GLU A 183 10.09 -2.60 -10.12
C GLU A 183 8.94 -2.90 -9.14
N VAL A 184 8.23 -1.86 -8.72
CA VAL A 184 7.06 -1.95 -7.84
C VAL A 184 5.95 -2.80 -8.50
N MET A 185 5.79 -2.68 -9.83
CA MET A 185 4.80 -3.46 -10.58
C MET A 185 5.12 -4.96 -10.60
N ASP A 186 6.38 -5.36 -10.48
CA ASP A 186 6.76 -6.78 -10.35
C ASP A 186 6.76 -7.28 -8.90
N GLY A 187 6.28 -6.44 -7.96
CA GLY A 187 6.19 -6.79 -6.54
C GLY A 187 7.52 -6.68 -5.81
N ALA A 188 8.42 -5.78 -6.24
CA ALA A 188 9.61 -5.45 -5.47
C ALA A 188 9.25 -4.87 -4.09
N VAL A 189 8.13 -4.15 -3.99
CA VAL A 189 7.58 -3.64 -2.73
C VAL A 189 6.31 -4.42 -2.39
N VAL A 190 6.23 -4.96 -1.18
CA VAL A 190 5.07 -5.74 -0.71
C VAL A 190 4.71 -5.40 0.72
N SER A 191 3.42 -5.52 1.05
CA SER A 191 2.93 -5.19 2.38
C SER A 191 3.26 -6.30 3.37
N GLY A 192 3.71 -5.90 4.55
CA GLY A 192 3.71 -6.75 5.74
C GLY A 192 2.93 -6.15 6.91
N ASN A 193 2.20 -5.06 6.66
CA ASN A 193 1.66 -4.18 7.68
C ASN A 193 0.46 -4.76 8.41
N CYS A 194 0.34 -4.44 9.69
CA CYS A 194 -0.84 -4.56 10.54
C CYS A 194 -1.16 -3.16 11.07
N VAL A 195 -1.66 -2.23 10.25
CA VAL A 195 -2.03 -0.87 10.67
C VAL A 195 -3.52 -0.63 10.42
N SER A 196 -4.03 0.57 10.64
CA SER A 196 -5.42 0.89 10.27
C SER A 196 -5.68 0.46 8.82
N ALA A 197 -6.86 -0.10 8.58
CA ALA A 197 -7.05 -0.84 7.33
C ALA A 197 -7.27 0.09 6.13
N CYS A 198 -7.75 1.31 6.39
CA CYS A 198 -8.04 2.28 5.35
C CYS A 198 -6.79 2.87 4.71
N ASP A 199 -5.77 3.18 5.52
CA ASP A 199 -4.53 3.88 5.15
C ASP A 199 -3.33 2.95 4.98
N LYS A 200 -3.52 1.66 5.23
CA LYS A 200 -2.61 0.60 4.81
C LYS A 200 -2.58 0.50 3.30
N ASN A 201 -1.40 0.29 2.73
CA ASN A 201 -1.25 -0.18 1.35
C ASN A 201 -1.13 -1.72 1.34
N PRO A 202 -2.18 -2.47 0.96
CA PRO A 202 -2.03 -3.88 0.60
C PRO A 202 -1.02 -4.07 -0.53
N THR A 203 -0.48 -5.28 -0.66
CA THR A 203 0.42 -5.63 -1.77
C THR A 203 -0.20 -5.31 -3.14
N TYR A 204 -1.53 -5.47 -3.29
CA TYR A 204 -2.29 -5.10 -4.48
C TYR A 204 -2.13 -3.61 -4.81
N VAL A 205 -2.17 -2.74 -3.81
CA VAL A 205 -2.00 -1.29 -3.98
C VAL A 205 -0.55 -0.96 -4.32
N HIS A 206 0.45 -1.58 -3.70
CA HIS A 206 1.84 -1.44 -4.13
C HIS A 206 2.01 -1.84 -5.61
N GLN A 207 1.53 -3.03 -5.99
CA GLN A 207 1.59 -3.55 -7.35
C GLN A 207 0.89 -2.65 -8.40
N ASN A 208 -0.10 -1.87 -7.96
CA ASN A 208 -0.90 -0.96 -8.79
C ASN A 208 -0.84 0.47 -8.25
N ASN A 209 0.33 0.93 -7.77
CA ASN A 209 0.43 2.22 -7.07
C ASN A 209 -0.16 3.34 -7.95
N PRO A 210 -1.27 3.99 -7.53
CA PRO A 210 -2.03 4.90 -8.39
C PRO A 210 -1.20 6.14 -8.76
N ILE A 211 -0.33 6.60 -7.86
CA ILE A 211 0.55 7.75 -8.11
C ILE A 211 1.56 7.40 -9.20
N ILE A 212 2.16 6.21 -9.17
CA ILE A 212 3.08 5.76 -10.22
C ILE A 212 2.36 5.67 -11.57
N HIS A 213 1.14 5.10 -11.61
CA HIS A 213 0.36 5.01 -12.84
C HIS A 213 0.01 6.39 -13.41
N ASP A 214 -0.48 7.31 -12.58
CA ASP A 214 -0.83 8.66 -13.00
C ASP A 214 0.40 9.47 -13.44
N LEU A 215 1.54 9.29 -12.77
CA LEU A 215 2.82 9.90 -13.16
C LEU A 215 3.27 9.42 -14.54
N TYR A 216 3.15 8.12 -14.84
CA TYR A 216 3.41 7.60 -16.18
C TYR A 216 2.41 8.12 -17.22
N GLU A 217 1.11 8.21 -16.88
CA GLU A 217 0.10 8.71 -17.82
C GLU A 217 0.35 10.17 -18.22
N ARG A 218 0.87 10.97 -17.30
CA ARG A 218 1.13 12.41 -17.47
C ARG A 218 2.57 12.74 -17.87
N HIS A 219 3.48 11.77 -17.80
CA HIS A 219 4.87 11.89 -18.27
C HIS A 219 4.92 12.29 -19.75
N GLY A 220 5.76 13.27 -20.09
CA GLY A 220 5.88 13.84 -21.44
C GLY A 220 4.73 14.75 -21.87
N LYS A 221 3.67 14.90 -21.06
CA LYS A 221 2.51 15.76 -21.32
C LYS A 221 2.51 17.01 -20.45
N ASN A 222 2.61 16.82 -19.13
CA ASN A 222 2.57 17.90 -18.14
C ASN A 222 3.91 18.09 -17.45
N PHE A 223 4.67 17.01 -17.30
CA PHE A 223 5.96 16.97 -16.63
C PHE A 223 6.83 15.82 -17.16
N ASN A 224 8.11 15.87 -16.85
CA ASN A 224 9.04 14.76 -17.01
C ASN A 224 9.13 13.97 -15.70
N PHE A 225 8.45 12.83 -15.59
CA PHE A 225 8.64 11.91 -14.46
C PHE A 225 10.04 11.29 -14.52
N ILE A 226 10.90 11.58 -13.51
CA ILE A 226 12.33 11.22 -13.54
C ILE A 226 12.75 10.11 -12.58
N GLY A 227 11.84 9.59 -11.75
CA GLY A 227 12.10 8.44 -10.88
C GLY A 227 11.44 8.51 -9.51
N CYS A 228 11.68 7.46 -8.71
CA CYS A 228 11.11 7.27 -7.39
C CYS A 228 12.21 7.16 -6.33
N VAL A 229 12.01 7.81 -5.18
CA VAL A 229 12.79 7.66 -3.96
C VAL A 229 11.91 6.94 -2.95
N ILE A 230 12.27 5.72 -2.55
CA ILE A 230 11.61 5.07 -1.41
C ILE A 230 12.24 5.57 -0.11
N THR A 231 11.42 5.81 0.91
CA THR A 231 11.86 6.27 2.22
C THR A 231 11.09 5.59 3.34
N ASN A 232 11.66 5.63 4.54
CA ASN A 232 11.14 4.98 5.73
C ASN A 232 10.18 5.89 6.53
N GLU A 233 9.21 5.27 7.20
CA GLU A 233 8.39 5.86 8.27
C GLU A 233 8.82 5.27 9.61
N ASN A 234 9.86 5.86 10.20
CA ASN A 234 10.51 5.32 11.39
C ASN A 234 9.90 5.89 12.68
N VAL A 235 10.10 5.20 13.81
CA VAL A 235 9.54 5.63 15.10
C VAL A 235 10.41 6.68 15.80
N THR A 236 11.74 6.53 15.76
CA THR A 236 12.65 7.39 16.53
C THR A 236 12.98 8.66 15.76
N LEU A 237 13.04 9.80 16.44
CA LEU A 237 13.35 11.09 15.81
C LEU A 237 14.67 11.06 15.02
N SER A 238 15.72 10.42 15.55
CA SER A 238 17.01 10.33 14.88
C SER A 238 16.97 9.51 13.59
N ASP A 239 16.08 8.52 13.51
CA ASP A 239 15.86 7.75 12.28
C ASP A 239 15.00 8.54 11.28
N LYS A 240 14.00 9.31 11.74
CA LYS A 240 13.24 10.25 10.89
C LYS A 240 14.15 11.32 10.28
N GLU A 241 15.03 11.91 11.10
CA GLU A 241 16.02 12.89 10.65
C GLU A 241 16.96 12.29 9.60
N ARG A 242 17.52 11.11 9.87
CA ARG A 242 18.41 10.40 8.94
C ARG A 242 17.73 10.09 7.61
N SER A 243 16.51 9.59 7.66
CA SER A 243 15.76 9.19 6.47
C SER A 243 15.41 10.42 5.64
N SER A 244 14.80 11.43 6.25
CA SER A 244 14.41 12.66 5.56
C SER A 244 15.61 13.48 5.03
N ASP A 245 16.76 13.48 5.71
CA ASP A 245 17.99 14.10 5.18
C ASP A 245 18.50 13.39 3.93
N MET A 246 18.49 12.04 3.94
CA MET A 246 18.87 11.25 2.77
C MET A 246 17.89 11.45 1.62
N THR A 247 16.58 11.44 1.90
CA THR A 247 15.52 11.66 0.90
C THR A 247 15.67 13.02 0.24
N ALA A 248 15.81 14.10 1.02
CA ALA A 248 16.01 15.44 0.46
C ALA A 248 17.31 15.56 -0.36
N LYS A 249 18.36 14.80 0.01
CA LYS A 249 19.60 14.67 -0.78
C LYS A 249 19.36 13.94 -2.10
N LEU A 250 18.65 12.82 -2.08
CA LEU A 250 18.38 12.05 -3.30
C LEU A 250 17.49 12.84 -4.27
N VAL A 251 16.45 13.51 -3.78
CA VAL A 251 15.58 14.35 -4.62
C VAL A 251 16.36 15.51 -5.27
N GLU A 252 17.23 16.20 -4.52
CA GLU A 252 18.14 17.21 -5.08
C GLU A 252 19.14 16.61 -6.06
N PHE A 253 19.69 15.42 -5.77
CA PHE A 253 20.64 14.72 -6.62
C PHE A 253 20.03 14.32 -7.98
N LEU A 254 18.76 13.94 -8.00
CA LEU A 254 17.99 13.71 -9.23
C LEU A 254 17.77 14.99 -10.04
N GLY A 255 17.91 16.16 -9.40
CA GLY A 255 17.65 17.47 -9.99
C GLY A 255 16.16 17.75 -10.19
N ALA A 256 15.29 17.22 -9.33
CA ALA A 256 13.85 17.43 -9.45
C ALA A 256 13.47 18.91 -9.26
N ASP A 257 12.49 19.39 -10.05
CA ASP A 257 11.87 20.70 -9.87
C ASP A 257 10.69 20.63 -8.88
N GLY A 258 10.05 19.45 -8.80
CA GLY A 258 9.01 19.16 -7.81
C GLY A 258 8.89 17.67 -7.48
N VAL A 259 8.18 17.36 -6.39
CA VAL A 259 8.00 16.01 -5.87
C VAL A 259 6.61 15.82 -5.30
N ILE A 260 6.03 14.65 -5.59
CA ILE A 260 4.84 14.16 -4.88
C ILE A 260 5.33 13.31 -3.71
N ILE A 261 4.76 13.49 -2.53
CA ILE A 261 5.08 12.70 -1.33
C ILE A 261 3.79 12.06 -0.87
N SER A 262 3.76 10.72 -0.80
CA SER A 262 2.62 10.02 -0.22
C SER A 262 3.03 9.23 1.00
N GLU A 263 2.16 9.25 1.99
CA GLU A 263 2.27 8.56 3.26
C GLU A 263 1.58 7.20 3.25
N GLU A 264 1.99 6.31 4.14
CA GLU A 264 1.27 5.09 4.52
C GLU A 264 1.00 5.06 6.04
N GLY A 265 -0.26 4.87 6.45
CA GLY A 265 -0.64 4.96 7.85
C GLY A 265 -0.77 6.39 8.38
N PHE A 266 -0.90 6.54 9.70
CA PHE A 266 -1.24 7.82 10.34
C PHE A 266 -0.55 8.06 11.68
N GLY A 267 -0.52 9.31 12.12
CA GLY A 267 -0.03 9.76 13.42
C GLY A 267 1.49 9.87 13.46
N ASN A 268 2.21 8.75 13.58
CA ASN A 268 3.68 8.78 13.57
C ASN A 268 4.26 9.08 12.16
N PRO A 269 3.75 8.50 11.05
CA PRO A 269 4.15 8.85 9.69
C PRO A 269 3.98 10.34 9.37
N ASP A 270 2.98 11.03 9.96
CA ASP A 270 2.72 12.46 9.67
C ASP A 270 3.96 13.32 9.93
N ALA A 271 4.73 12.99 10.97
CA ALA A 271 5.99 13.66 11.27
C ALA A 271 7.08 13.38 10.22
N ASP A 272 7.12 12.18 9.63
CA ASP A 272 8.01 11.88 8.50
C ASP A 272 7.58 12.64 7.24
N LEU A 273 6.28 12.67 6.95
CA LEU A 273 5.70 13.38 5.81
C LEU A 273 6.04 14.87 5.85
N VAL A 274 5.77 15.51 6.99
CA VAL A 274 6.04 16.93 7.24
C VAL A 274 7.54 17.23 7.22
N MET A 275 8.37 16.34 7.77
CA MET A 275 9.83 16.52 7.77
C MET A 275 10.43 16.40 6.37
N ASN A 276 9.97 15.43 5.56
CA ASN A 276 10.34 15.31 4.15
C ASN A 276 9.95 16.57 3.38
N CYS A 277 8.70 17.04 3.52
CA CYS A 277 8.21 18.28 2.92
C CYS A 277 9.12 19.47 3.25
N SER A 278 9.33 19.74 4.54
CA SER A 278 10.13 20.87 5.03
C SER A 278 11.56 20.85 4.49
N LYS A 279 12.23 19.69 4.53
CA LYS A 279 13.63 19.56 4.10
C LYS A 279 13.80 19.66 2.59
N ILE A 280 12.82 19.20 1.81
CA ILE A 280 12.84 19.30 0.35
C ILE A 280 12.54 20.74 -0.11
N GLU A 281 11.52 21.40 0.44
CA GLU A 281 11.20 22.81 0.12
C GLU A 281 12.34 23.76 0.49
N LYS A 282 13.07 23.50 1.59
CA LYS A 282 14.29 24.27 1.96
C LYS A 282 15.41 24.19 0.92
N ARG A 283 15.36 23.22 0.00
CA ARG A 283 16.28 23.09 -1.14
C ARG A 283 15.74 23.72 -2.42
N GLY A 284 14.59 24.40 -2.35
CA GLY A 284 13.96 25.06 -3.49
C GLY A 284 13.16 24.14 -4.41
N ILE A 285 12.84 22.92 -3.97
CA ILE A 285 12.11 21.91 -4.75
C ILE A 285 10.67 21.87 -4.24
N LYS A 286 9.70 21.94 -5.17
CA LYS A 286 8.28 22.01 -4.80
C LYS A 286 7.72 20.68 -4.33
N THR A 287 6.86 20.70 -3.33
CA THR A 287 6.28 19.49 -2.73
C THR A 287 4.75 19.50 -2.84
N VAL A 288 4.17 18.33 -3.10
CA VAL A 288 2.73 18.07 -2.96
C VAL A 288 2.58 16.86 -2.07
N LEU A 289 1.82 16.99 -0.98
CA LEU A 289 1.57 15.92 -0.02
C LEU A 289 0.25 15.22 -0.34
N ILE A 290 0.23 13.90 -0.24
CA ILE A 290 -0.96 13.06 -0.32
C ILE A 290 -1.03 12.26 0.98
N THR A 291 -2.10 12.43 1.73
CA THR A 291 -2.33 11.81 3.05
C THR A 291 -3.84 11.70 3.29
N ASP A 292 -4.26 10.95 4.29
CA ASP A 292 -5.63 10.96 4.79
C ASP A 292 -5.72 11.74 6.13
N GLU A 293 -6.94 11.90 6.63
CA GLU A 293 -7.19 12.77 7.79
C GLU A 293 -7.77 12.00 8.96
N TYR A 294 -7.20 12.24 10.15
CA TYR A 294 -7.66 11.71 11.43
C TYR A 294 -8.18 12.82 12.34
N ALA A 295 -9.23 13.51 11.89
CA ALA A 295 -9.81 14.67 12.58
C ALA A 295 -10.77 14.32 13.75
N GLY A 296 -10.86 13.05 14.14
CA GLY A 296 -11.79 12.56 15.16
C GLY A 296 -13.24 12.47 14.66
N ARG A 297 -14.09 11.79 15.42
CA ARG A 297 -15.48 11.48 15.02
C ARG A 297 -16.36 12.70 14.81
N ASP A 298 -16.04 13.79 15.48
CA ASP A 298 -16.73 15.07 15.37
C ASP A 298 -16.01 16.07 14.46
N GLY A 299 -14.88 15.68 13.86
CA GLY A 299 -14.05 16.52 12.99
C GLY A 299 -13.37 17.68 13.73
N ALA A 300 -13.27 17.63 15.06
CA ALA A 300 -12.74 18.73 15.86
C ALA A 300 -11.25 18.59 16.22
N SER A 301 -10.63 17.44 15.96
CA SER A 301 -9.20 17.22 16.16
C SER A 301 -8.38 17.79 15.01
N GLN A 302 -7.09 18.00 15.24
CA GLN A 302 -6.14 18.27 14.16
C GLN A 302 -6.10 17.05 13.23
N SER A 303 -6.25 17.26 11.92
CA SER A 303 -6.26 16.16 10.93
C SER A 303 -4.95 15.39 10.90
N LEU A 304 -3.82 16.07 11.10
CA LEU A 304 -2.46 15.52 11.09
C LEU A 304 -1.78 15.81 12.44
N ALA A 305 -0.90 14.92 12.86
CA ALA A 305 -0.15 15.03 14.11
C ALA A 305 0.99 16.07 14.06
N ASP A 306 1.45 16.46 12.86
CA ASP A 306 2.46 17.49 12.66
C ASP A 306 2.07 18.44 11.51
N SER A 307 2.70 19.62 11.44
CA SER A 307 2.45 20.59 10.38
C SER A 307 3.66 21.49 10.14
N THR A 308 3.75 22.06 8.93
CA THR A 308 4.80 23.01 8.57
C THR A 308 4.28 24.06 7.60
N GLU A 309 4.80 25.28 7.68
CA GLU A 309 4.46 26.35 6.72
C GLU A 309 4.87 26.04 5.28
N HIS A 310 5.78 25.07 5.09
CA HIS A 310 6.17 24.58 3.77
C HIS A 310 5.13 23.67 3.12
N GLY A 311 4.21 23.08 3.89
CA GLY A 311 3.17 22.18 3.41
C GLY A 311 1.96 22.96 2.92
N ASP A 312 2.12 23.75 1.86
CA ASP A 312 1.08 24.62 1.31
C ASP A 312 0.26 23.97 0.18
N ALA A 313 0.61 22.74 -0.23
CA ALA A 313 -0.11 21.91 -1.18
C ALA A 313 -0.32 20.49 -0.64
N VAL A 314 -1.49 20.26 -0.06
CA VAL A 314 -1.89 18.97 0.55
C VAL A 314 -3.18 18.47 -0.08
N ILE A 315 -3.19 17.21 -0.50
CA ILE A 315 -4.34 16.50 -1.03
C ILE A 315 -4.77 15.48 0.02
N SER A 316 -5.97 15.66 0.57
CA SER A 316 -6.61 14.69 1.45
C SER A 316 -7.28 13.59 0.62
N ALA A 317 -7.02 12.33 0.96
CA ALA A 317 -7.65 11.17 0.33
C ALA A 317 -8.92 10.71 1.08
N GLY A 318 -9.19 11.24 2.28
CA GLY A 318 -10.44 11.03 3.00
C GLY A 318 -10.30 11.24 4.50
N ASN A 319 -11.40 11.00 5.23
CA ASN A 319 -11.44 11.00 6.69
C ASN A 319 -11.55 9.56 7.20
N ALA A 320 -10.68 9.17 8.12
CA ALA A 320 -10.61 7.82 8.67
C ALA A 320 -11.53 7.60 9.90
N ASN A 321 -12.10 8.66 10.50
CA ASN A 321 -12.85 8.58 11.76
C ASN A 321 -14.38 8.62 11.63
N GLU A 322 -14.92 8.66 10.41
CA GLU A 322 -16.38 8.67 10.20
C GLU A 322 -17.02 7.40 10.77
N ILE A 323 -18.05 7.53 11.59
CA ILE A 323 -18.77 6.38 12.15
C ILE A 323 -19.73 5.82 11.11
N ILE A 324 -19.52 4.55 10.77
CA ILE A 324 -20.33 3.83 9.79
C ILE A 324 -21.02 2.64 10.42
N LYS A 325 -22.15 2.25 9.83
CA LYS A 325 -22.86 1.01 10.16
C LYS A 325 -22.86 0.08 8.96
N LEU A 326 -22.04 -0.95 9.04
CA LEU A 326 -21.98 -2.03 8.06
C LEU A 326 -23.12 -3.02 8.30
N PRO A 327 -23.92 -3.38 7.27
CA PRO A 327 -25.01 -4.33 7.43
C PRO A 327 -24.48 -5.74 7.75
N PRO A 328 -25.32 -6.63 8.30
CA PRO A 328 -24.94 -8.03 8.46
C PRO A 328 -24.79 -8.71 7.10
N MET A 329 -23.83 -9.64 7.00
CA MET A 329 -23.60 -10.44 5.81
C MET A 329 -24.04 -11.88 6.02
N LYS A 330 -24.60 -12.49 4.97
CA LYS A 330 -25.06 -13.90 4.99
C LYS A 330 -23.89 -14.86 5.20
N THR A 331 -22.73 -14.53 4.66
CA THR A 331 -21.50 -15.34 4.79
C THR A 331 -20.40 -14.47 5.39
N VAL A 332 -19.72 -15.00 6.40
CA VAL A 332 -18.53 -14.38 6.99
C VAL A 332 -17.36 -15.35 6.87
N ILE A 333 -16.28 -14.90 6.23
CA ILE A 333 -15.05 -15.67 6.07
C ILE A 333 -14.02 -15.08 7.04
N GLY A 334 -13.64 -15.86 8.05
CA GLY A 334 -12.65 -15.49 9.06
C GLY A 334 -13.24 -15.47 10.48
N TYR A 335 -12.98 -14.41 11.25
CA TYR A 335 -13.24 -14.24 12.68
C TYR A 335 -13.94 -12.89 12.96
N PRO A 336 -15.28 -12.80 12.88
CA PRO A 336 -16.01 -11.55 13.06
C PRO A 336 -15.86 -10.93 14.45
N GLU A 337 -15.58 -11.73 15.48
CA GLU A 337 -15.42 -11.27 16.86
C GLU A 337 -14.31 -10.23 17.04
N VAL A 338 -13.34 -10.19 16.12
CA VAL A 338 -12.26 -9.19 16.14
C VAL A 338 -12.75 -7.77 15.83
N ALA A 339 -13.96 -7.62 15.28
CA ALA A 339 -14.54 -6.30 14.95
C ALA A 339 -14.60 -5.36 16.17
N GLY A 340 -14.67 -5.90 17.39
CA GLY A 340 -14.66 -5.11 18.63
C GLY A 340 -13.27 -4.68 19.12
N THR A 341 -12.21 -5.17 18.50
CA THR A 341 -10.81 -4.94 18.90
C THR A 341 -9.93 -4.42 17.78
N ILE A 342 -10.40 -4.43 16.52
CA ILE A 342 -9.66 -3.85 15.40
C ILE A 342 -9.57 -2.33 15.48
N ALA A 343 -8.57 -1.72 14.84
CA ALA A 343 -8.48 -0.27 14.69
C ALA A 343 -9.77 0.32 14.11
N GLY A 344 -10.32 1.35 14.74
CA GLY A 344 -11.65 1.93 14.45
C GLY A 344 -12.84 1.19 15.05
N GLY A 345 -12.65 -0.07 15.47
CA GLY A 345 -13.60 -0.84 16.26
C GLY A 345 -13.52 -0.50 17.75
N PHE A 346 -14.56 -0.90 18.49
CA PHE A 346 -14.66 -0.71 19.93
C PHE A 346 -15.52 -1.81 20.56
N ALA A 347 -15.48 -1.94 21.88
CA ALA A 347 -16.34 -2.89 22.58
C ALA A 347 -17.82 -2.63 22.24
N GLY A 348 -18.48 -3.65 21.68
CA GLY A 348 -19.86 -3.54 21.17
C GLY A 348 -19.98 -3.18 19.68
N SER A 349 -18.87 -3.08 18.94
CA SER A 349 -18.92 -2.86 17.49
C SER A 349 -19.63 -3.97 16.74
N LEU A 350 -19.48 -5.25 17.14
CA LEU A 350 -20.20 -6.37 16.55
C LEU A 350 -21.59 -6.51 17.21
N GLY A 351 -22.65 -6.30 16.44
CA GLY A 351 -24.03 -6.52 16.88
C GLY A 351 -24.42 -8.01 16.88
N ASP A 352 -25.42 -8.36 17.69
CA ASP A 352 -25.97 -9.73 17.77
C ASP A 352 -26.52 -10.23 16.41
N ASP A 353 -26.94 -9.31 15.54
CA ASP A 353 -27.41 -9.59 14.19
C ASP A 353 -26.29 -9.76 13.16
N GLY A 354 -25.03 -9.54 13.54
CA GLY A 354 -23.85 -9.58 12.69
C GLY A 354 -23.51 -8.25 11.99
N SER A 355 -24.24 -7.16 12.27
CA SER A 355 -23.86 -5.82 11.83
C SER A 355 -22.60 -5.33 12.54
N ILE A 356 -21.86 -4.40 11.93
CA ILE A 356 -20.69 -3.76 12.55
C ILE A 356 -20.91 -2.25 12.61
N ILE A 357 -20.77 -1.65 13.78
CA ILE A 357 -20.69 -0.19 13.96
C ILE A 357 -19.26 0.14 14.38
N ALA A 358 -18.55 0.89 13.54
CA ALA A 358 -17.14 1.24 13.75
C ALA A 358 -16.79 2.50 12.96
N GLU A 359 -15.58 3.01 13.15
CA GLU A 359 -15.03 4.05 12.27
C GLU A 359 -14.66 3.44 10.91
N ILE A 360 -14.75 4.24 9.83
CA ILE A 360 -14.49 3.79 8.46
C ILE A 360 -13.09 3.19 8.28
N GLN A 361 -12.12 3.54 9.14
CA GLN A 361 -10.79 2.94 9.15
C GLN A 361 -10.74 1.41 9.30
N VAL A 362 -11.85 0.75 9.67
CA VAL A 362 -11.94 -0.72 9.62
C VAL A 362 -11.99 -1.28 8.19
N ILE A 363 -12.32 -0.48 7.18
CA ILE A 363 -12.49 -0.96 5.80
C ILE A 363 -11.14 -0.93 5.08
N THR A 364 -10.77 -2.05 4.46
CA THR A 364 -9.49 -2.17 3.74
C THR A 364 -9.45 -1.29 2.49
N GLY A 365 -8.50 -0.34 2.45
CA GLY A 365 -8.24 0.55 1.30
C GLY A 365 -9.34 1.59 1.06
N ALA A 366 -9.86 2.18 2.14
CA ALA A 366 -10.96 3.12 2.09
C ALA A 366 -10.56 4.60 2.02
N THR A 367 -9.36 4.94 2.49
CA THR A 367 -8.82 6.30 2.45
C THR A 367 -7.55 6.34 1.63
#